data_AF-A0A101D195-F1
#
_entry.id   AF-A0A101D195-F1
#
_cell.length_a   1.000
_cell.length_b   1.000
_cell.length_c   1.000
_cell.angle_alpha   90.00
_cell.angle_beta   90.00
_cell.angle_gamma   90.00
#
_symmetry.space_group_name_H-M   'P 1'
#
loop_
_entity.id
_entity.type
_entity.pdbx_description
1 polymer ?
#
loop_
_entity_poly.entity_id
_entity_poly.type
_entity_poly.pdbx_seq_one_letter_code
_entity_poly.pdbx_strand_id
1 'polypeptide(L)'
;MLPFGKDKAHKEWVNWLKKREALNAKVMEVNSGLLKYRELEKSKGNEAFYMRREALETLGISHKNSPESGLPNSTKLRHMLAVSVEKAEELRKRGQTFDINIAACRAMHTKLDSILQEKASATKNIESLEIQLETTEERLREHEDNPPDAGHAALKAFDDELAALDKERSRVENAISNQTPNGAETDQAERDVAAAQEKLDALEAAAALGENSDEAQQKASGALTRARNKLENSQAAKARREAAKRGLIRKLEEIEQKRSALADERAEVAKEVYLDDLADAENQLLDMLTHADLHGLVKKINETRELVNLAFNHGSGDAEHIARKKPHSPLTINIDIKHLVALENAKELNRAGIRL
;
A
#
# COMPACT_ATOMS: atom_id res chain seq x y z
N MET A 1 -4.05 31.28 -26.98
CA MET A 1 -3.74 31.24 -25.52
C MET A 1 -2.42 30.52 -25.33
N LEU A 2 -1.45 31.14 -24.64
CA LEU A 2 -0.14 30.53 -24.37
C LEU A 2 -0.27 29.41 -23.31
N PRO A 3 0.52 28.33 -23.39
CA PRO A 3 0.33 27.10 -22.58
C PRO A 3 0.82 27.19 -21.13
N PHE A 4 1.25 28.37 -20.66
CA PHE A 4 1.94 28.54 -19.38
C PHE A 4 1.14 28.11 -18.13
N GLY A 5 -0.19 28.00 -18.21
CA GLY A 5 -1.05 27.55 -17.09
C GLY A 5 -1.22 26.02 -16.99
N LYS A 6 -1.19 25.29 -18.11
CA LYS A 6 -1.50 23.85 -18.15
C LYS A 6 -0.43 23.00 -17.46
N ASP A 7 0.84 23.41 -17.58
CA ASP A 7 1.96 22.74 -16.90
C ASP A 7 1.99 22.99 -15.39
N LYS A 8 1.42 24.11 -14.91
CA LYS A 8 1.40 24.44 -13.49
C LYS A 8 0.41 23.56 -12.73
N ALA A 9 -0.84 23.50 -13.20
CA ALA A 9 -1.89 22.68 -12.59
C ALA A 9 -1.52 21.19 -12.58
N HIS A 10 -0.94 20.68 -13.67
CA HIS A 10 -0.49 19.29 -13.73
C HIS A 10 0.65 19.01 -12.74
N LYS A 11 1.63 19.93 -12.60
CA LYS A 11 2.69 19.80 -11.60
C LYS A 11 2.17 19.87 -10.16
N GLU A 12 1.15 20.69 -9.89
CA GLU A 12 0.50 20.76 -8.58
C GLU A 12 -0.13 19.42 -8.21
N TRP A 13 -0.86 18.79 -9.13
CA TRP A 13 -1.40 17.44 -8.96
C TRP A 13 -0.33 16.37 -8.77
N VAL A 14 0.73 16.38 -9.59
CA VAL A 14 1.86 15.43 -9.42
C VAL A 14 2.52 15.60 -8.05
N ASN A 15 2.73 16.83 -7.59
CA ASN A 15 3.31 17.09 -6.28
C ASN A 15 2.37 16.67 -5.14
N TRP A 16 1.06 16.89 -5.31
CA TRP A 16 0.06 16.48 -4.36
C TRP A 16 0.02 14.94 -4.20
N LEU A 17 0.00 14.20 -5.32
CA LEU A 17 0.05 12.73 -5.33
C LEU A 17 1.33 12.20 -4.67
N LYS A 18 2.50 12.78 -5.01
CA LYS A 18 3.78 12.40 -4.39
C LYS A 18 3.81 12.64 -2.89
N LYS A 19 3.27 13.78 -2.43
CA LYS A 19 3.22 14.09 -1.00
C LYS A 19 2.25 13.14 -0.26
N ARG A 20 1.12 12.82 -0.88
CA ARG A 20 0.17 11.83 -0.36
C ARG A 20 0.81 10.45 -0.25
N GLU A 21 1.51 9.98 -1.28
CA GLU A 21 2.23 8.70 -1.23
C GLU A 21 3.31 8.71 -0.13
N ALA A 22 4.08 9.78 0.01
CA ALA A 22 5.10 9.90 1.05
C ALA A 22 4.51 9.87 2.47
N LEU A 23 3.35 10.51 2.69
CA LEU A 23 2.64 10.45 3.96
C LEU A 23 2.09 9.05 4.23
N ASN A 24 1.48 8.40 3.25
CA ASN A 24 1.03 7.01 3.35
C ASN A 24 2.18 6.04 3.69
N ALA A 25 3.32 6.17 3.02
CA ALA A 25 4.50 5.36 3.31
C ALA A 25 4.97 5.57 4.75
N LYS A 26 4.92 6.81 5.26
CA LYS A 26 5.26 7.12 6.65
C LYS A 26 4.26 6.52 7.66
N VAL A 27 2.95 6.54 7.36
CA VAL A 27 1.93 5.86 8.19
C VAL A 27 2.25 4.36 8.27
N MET A 28 2.52 3.71 7.13
CA MET A 28 2.88 2.29 7.10
C MET A 28 4.18 2.00 7.87
N GLU A 29 5.20 2.84 7.73
CA GLU A 29 6.46 2.71 8.47
C GLU A 29 6.24 2.77 9.99
N VAL A 30 5.54 3.81 10.47
CA VAL A 30 5.24 3.99 11.91
C VAL A 30 4.43 2.82 12.43
N ASN A 31 3.39 2.39 11.70
CA ASN A 31 2.55 1.25 12.08
C ASN A 31 3.36 -0.07 12.14
N SER A 32 4.28 -0.30 11.20
CA SER A 32 5.17 -1.48 11.23
C SER A 32 6.11 -1.46 12.44
N GLY A 33 6.65 -0.29 12.79
CA GLY A 33 7.45 -0.10 13.99
C GLY A 33 6.66 -0.37 15.26
N LEU A 34 5.41 0.09 15.31
CA LEU A 34 4.48 -0.09 16.41
C LEU A 34 4.17 -1.59 16.63
N LEU A 35 3.89 -2.33 15.56
CA LEU A 35 3.72 -3.80 15.62
C LEU A 35 4.97 -4.49 16.18
N LYS A 36 6.15 -4.12 15.68
CA LYS A 36 7.43 -4.67 16.15
C LYS A 36 7.65 -4.42 17.66
N TYR A 37 7.38 -3.22 18.16
CA TYR A 37 7.56 -2.93 19.58
C TYR A 37 6.48 -3.57 20.46
N ARG A 38 5.24 -3.72 19.97
CA ARG A 38 4.19 -4.50 20.67
C ARG A 38 4.58 -5.97 20.78
N GLU A 39 5.14 -6.56 19.73
CA GLU A 39 5.64 -7.94 19.77
C GLU A 39 6.82 -8.08 20.74
N LEU A 40 7.75 -7.13 20.74
CA LEU A 40 8.86 -7.10 21.69
C LEU A 40 8.37 -6.97 23.13
N GLU A 41 7.45 -6.04 23.41
CA GLU A 41 6.87 -5.82 24.74
C GLU A 41 6.17 -7.08 25.27
N LYS A 42 5.39 -7.76 24.41
CA LYS A 42 4.75 -9.05 24.72
C LYS A 42 5.76 -10.16 24.94
N SER A 43 6.76 -10.29 24.06
CA SER A 43 7.81 -11.31 24.17
C SER A 43 8.60 -11.16 25.47
N LYS A 44 9.01 -9.93 25.81
CA LYS A 44 9.75 -9.63 27.03
C LYS A 44 8.89 -9.73 28.28
N GLY A 45 7.60 -9.38 28.18
CA GLY A 45 6.61 -9.66 29.22
C GLY A 45 6.48 -11.15 29.53
N ASN A 46 6.43 -12.00 28.50
CA ASN A 46 6.38 -13.45 28.64
C ASN A 46 7.70 -14.01 29.21
N GLU A 47 8.85 -13.55 28.71
CA GLU A 47 10.17 -13.95 29.22
C GLU A 47 10.30 -13.62 30.72
N ALA A 48 9.95 -12.40 31.12
CA ALA A 48 9.91 -11.97 32.52
C ALA A 48 8.91 -12.78 33.36
N PHE A 49 7.79 -13.24 32.78
CA PHE A 49 6.80 -14.07 33.45
C PHE A 49 7.32 -15.48 33.73
N TYR A 50 7.97 -16.12 32.75
CA TYR A 50 8.50 -17.48 32.91
C TYR A 50 9.69 -17.53 33.87
N MET A 51 10.51 -16.48 33.89
CA MET A 51 11.62 -16.36 34.83
C MET A 51 11.20 -16.22 36.30
N ARG A 52 9.91 -16.00 36.60
CA ARG A 52 9.46 -15.80 37.99
C ARG A 52 9.70 -17.02 38.87
N ARG A 53 9.48 -18.22 38.35
CA ARG A 53 9.69 -19.47 39.12
C ARG A 53 11.17 -19.72 39.39
N GLU A 54 12.00 -19.59 38.35
CA GLU A 54 13.46 -19.70 38.45
C GLU A 54 14.04 -18.69 39.46
N ALA A 55 13.55 -17.44 39.46
CA ALA A 55 13.95 -16.42 40.42
C ALA A 55 13.55 -16.75 41.87
N LEU A 56 12.36 -17.32 42.09
CA LEU A 56 11.91 -17.77 43.41
C LEU A 56 12.75 -18.95 43.93
N GLU A 57 13.08 -19.91 43.06
CA GLU A 57 13.99 -21.02 43.40
C GLU A 57 15.37 -20.51 43.78
N THR A 58 15.89 -19.54 43.02
CA THR A 58 17.19 -18.91 43.28
C THR A 58 17.20 -18.21 44.64
N LEU A 59 16.07 -17.63 45.07
CA LEU A 59 15.89 -17.03 46.39
C LEU A 59 15.60 -18.05 47.51
N GLY A 60 15.51 -19.35 47.20
CA GLY A 60 15.15 -20.39 48.16
C GLY A 60 13.69 -20.33 48.63
N ILE A 61 12.81 -19.65 47.89
CA ILE A 61 11.40 -19.48 48.24
C ILE A 61 10.58 -20.62 47.63
N SER A 62 9.94 -21.41 48.51
CA SER A 62 9.03 -22.48 48.07
C SER A 62 7.80 -21.88 47.41
N HIS A 63 7.52 -22.32 46.18
CA HIS A 63 6.40 -21.85 45.36
C HIS A 63 5.60 -23.01 44.73
N LYS A 64 5.95 -24.27 45.07
CA LYS A 64 5.38 -25.49 44.47
C LYS A 64 3.86 -25.64 44.65
N ASN A 65 3.29 -25.01 45.68
CA ASN A 65 1.87 -25.09 46.02
C ASN A 65 1.14 -23.74 45.88
N SER A 66 1.80 -22.72 45.33
CA SER A 66 1.22 -21.38 45.20
C SER A 66 0.58 -21.20 43.82
N PRO A 67 -0.68 -20.75 43.74
CA PRO A 67 -1.28 -20.38 42.45
C PRO A 67 -0.53 -19.20 41.83
N GLU A 68 -0.49 -19.12 40.50
CA GLU A 68 0.30 -18.11 39.78
C GLU A 68 -0.08 -16.66 40.08
N SER A 69 -1.33 -16.43 40.49
CA SER A 69 -1.85 -15.13 40.94
C SER A 69 -1.31 -14.71 42.32
N GLY A 70 -0.86 -15.67 43.14
CA GLY A 70 -0.26 -15.42 44.45
C GLY A 70 1.26 -15.21 44.41
N LEU A 71 1.90 -15.43 43.26
CA LEU A 71 3.34 -15.24 43.11
C LEU A 71 3.69 -13.75 42.95
N PRO A 72 4.80 -13.27 43.52
CA PRO A 72 5.31 -11.93 43.28
C PRO A 72 5.44 -11.64 41.77
N ASN A 73 5.12 -10.41 41.35
CA ASN A 73 5.37 -9.99 39.98
C ASN A 73 6.88 -9.82 39.70
N SER A 74 7.26 -9.75 38.42
CA SER A 74 8.66 -9.69 38.00
C SER A 74 9.41 -8.47 38.57
N THR A 75 8.75 -7.32 38.71
CA THR A 75 9.32 -6.11 39.33
C THR A 75 9.65 -6.33 40.81
N LYS A 76 8.74 -6.98 41.55
CA LYS A 76 8.94 -7.32 42.96
C LYS A 76 10.05 -8.36 43.13
N LEU A 77 10.13 -9.36 42.24
CA LEU A 77 11.21 -10.36 42.24
C LEU A 77 12.57 -9.73 41.97
N ARG A 78 12.66 -8.81 41.01
CA ARG A 78 13.89 -8.04 40.78
C ARG A 78 14.33 -7.33 42.07
N HIS A 79 13.42 -6.64 42.73
CA HIS A 79 13.74 -5.95 43.99
C HIS A 79 14.18 -6.93 45.09
N MET A 80 13.49 -8.07 45.24
CA MET A 80 13.87 -9.10 46.22
C MET A 80 15.27 -9.68 45.94
N LEU A 81 15.62 -9.92 44.67
CA LEU A 81 16.95 -10.37 44.27
C LEU A 81 18.01 -9.31 44.58
N ALA A 82 17.75 -8.02 44.27
CA ALA A 82 18.67 -6.92 44.57
C ALA A 82 18.98 -6.83 46.07
N VAL A 83 17.93 -6.80 46.91
CA VAL A 83 18.05 -6.73 48.38
C VAL A 83 18.77 -7.96 48.92
N SER A 84 18.53 -9.14 48.35
CA SER A 84 19.21 -10.38 48.79
C SER A 84 20.69 -10.36 48.45
N VAL A 85 21.08 -9.83 47.28
CA VAL A 85 22.49 -9.66 46.90
C VAL A 85 23.16 -8.65 47.83
N GLU A 86 22.56 -7.49 48.06
CA GLU A 86 23.09 -6.43 48.93
C GLU A 86 23.28 -6.93 50.37
N LYS A 87 22.26 -7.56 50.96
CA LYS A 87 22.33 -8.12 52.31
C LYS A 87 23.41 -9.19 52.44
N ALA A 88 23.57 -10.05 51.44
CA ALA A 88 24.57 -11.09 51.46
C ALA A 88 26.00 -10.51 51.36
N GLU A 89 26.19 -9.43 50.60
CA GLU A 89 27.46 -8.69 50.54
C GLU A 89 27.79 -8.00 51.87
N GLU A 90 26.81 -7.41 52.55
CA GLU A 90 26.99 -6.83 53.89
C GLU A 90 27.38 -7.88 54.93
N LEU A 91 26.70 -9.02 54.95
CA LEU A 91 27.00 -10.12 55.88
C LEU A 91 28.40 -10.68 55.64
N ARG A 92 28.81 -10.80 54.37
CA ARG A 92 30.18 -11.22 54.00
C ARG A 92 31.24 -10.24 54.50
N LYS A 93 30.99 -8.92 54.44
CA LYS A 93 31.88 -7.89 55.02
C LYS A 93 32.02 -8.04 56.54
N ARG A 94 30.99 -8.57 57.21
CA ARG A 94 30.96 -8.85 58.66
C ARG A 94 31.48 -10.26 59.02
N GLY A 95 31.98 -11.03 58.05
CA GLY A 95 32.49 -12.38 58.27
C GLY A 95 31.41 -13.45 58.51
N GLN A 96 30.14 -13.16 58.19
CA GLN A 96 29.03 -14.10 58.33
C GLN A 96 28.71 -14.79 57.00
N THR A 97 28.30 -16.05 57.06
CA THR A 97 27.90 -16.85 55.89
C THR A 97 26.42 -16.67 55.57
N PHE A 98 26.08 -16.77 54.29
CA PHE A 98 24.71 -16.66 53.78
C PHE A 98 24.39 -17.90 52.95
N ASP A 99 23.28 -18.58 53.24
CA ASP A 99 22.95 -19.90 52.69
C ASP A 99 22.47 -19.88 51.23
N ILE A 100 22.29 -18.69 50.64
CA ILE A 100 21.82 -18.53 49.26
C ILE A 100 23.01 -18.34 48.32
N ASN A 101 22.93 -18.96 47.13
CA ASN A 101 23.91 -18.77 46.06
C ASN A 101 23.84 -17.33 45.50
N ILE A 102 24.67 -16.45 46.05
CA ILE A 102 24.74 -15.02 45.68
C ILE A 102 25.05 -14.83 44.19
N ALA A 103 25.92 -15.69 43.62
CA ALA A 103 26.28 -15.59 42.20
C ALA A 103 25.08 -15.87 41.29
N ALA A 104 24.27 -16.88 41.64
CA ALA A 104 23.02 -17.17 40.93
C ALA A 104 22.00 -16.03 41.12
N CYS A 105 21.83 -15.50 42.33
CA CYS A 105 20.95 -14.34 42.59
C CYS A 105 21.36 -13.12 41.75
N ARG A 106 22.67 -12.84 41.65
CA ARG A 106 23.19 -11.72 40.87
C ARG A 106 22.95 -11.91 39.37
N ALA A 107 23.24 -13.09 38.83
CA ALA A 107 22.98 -13.41 37.43
C ALA A 107 21.48 -13.29 37.09
N MET A 108 20.62 -13.81 37.97
CA MET A 108 19.17 -13.72 37.84
C MET A 108 18.68 -12.28 37.91
N HIS A 109 19.20 -11.49 38.85
CA HIS A 109 18.90 -10.07 38.98
C HIS A 109 19.26 -9.31 37.70
N THR A 110 20.48 -9.48 37.19
CA THR A 110 20.93 -8.81 35.96
C THR A 110 20.08 -9.19 34.76
N LYS A 111 19.77 -10.48 34.59
CA LYS A 111 18.93 -10.95 33.48
C LYS A 111 17.50 -10.40 33.57
N LEU A 112 16.90 -10.45 34.75
CA LEU A 112 15.54 -9.94 34.96
C LEU A 112 15.47 -8.41 34.83
N ASP A 113 16.47 -7.67 35.31
CA ASP A 113 16.54 -6.23 35.15
C ASP A 113 16.70 -5.83 33.68
N SER A 114 17.57 -6.52 32.92
CA SER A 114 17.73 -6.30 31.47
C SER A 114 16.42 -6.51 30.71
N ILE A 115 15.68 -7.59 30.99
CA ILE A 115 14.38 -7.84 30.33
C ILE A 115 13.34 -6.78 30.69
N LEU A 116 13.29 -6.35 31.96
CA LEU A 116 12.37 -5.32 32.41
C LEU A 116 12.71 -3.95 31.81
N GLN A 117 14.00 -3.62 31.65
CA GLN A 117 14.45 -2.42 30.96
C GLN A 117 14.09 -2.45 29.47
N GLU A 118 14.31 -3.57 28.78
CA GLU A 118 13.91 -3.74 27.38
C GLU A 118 12.39 -3.61 27.21
N LYS A 119 11.60 -4.21 28.11
CA LYS A 119 10.14 -4.07 28.12
C LYS A 119 9.74 -2.60 28.31
N ALA A 120 10.29 -1.92 29.31
CA ALA A 120 9.97 -0.52 29.59
C ALA A 120 10.36 0.40 28.42
N SER A 121 11.50 0.13 27.77
CA SER A 121 11.90 0.84 26.55
C SER A 121 10.93 0.58 25.40
N ALA A 122 10.47 -0.67 25.23
CA ALA A 122 9.45 -1.00 24.23
C ALA A 122 8.14 -0.26 24.49
N THR A 123 7.65 -0.22 25.73
CA THR A 123 6.45 0.55 26.11
C THR A 123 6.59 2.03 25.78
N LYS A 124 7.71 2.66 26.15
CA LYS A 124 7.97 4.08 25.82
C LYS A 124 8.01 4.33 24.30
N ASN A 125 8.57 3.39 23.54
CA ASN A 125 8.60 3.49 22.09
C ASN A 125 7.21 3.31 21.47
N ILE A 126 6.36 2.43 22.02
CA ILE A 126 4.95 2.29 21.61
C ILE A 126 4.21 3.61 21.82
N GLU A 127 4.28 4.19 23.02
CA GLU A 127 3.64 5.48 23.33
C GLU A 127 4.11 6.58 22.36
N SER A 128 5.41 6.66 22.10
CA SER A 128 5.96 7.63 21.15
C SER A 128 5.49 7.39 19.71
N LEU A 129 5.38 6.12 19.28
CA LEU A 129 4.95 5.78 17.92
C LEU A 129 3.44 5.95 17.74
N GLU A 130 2.63 5.73 18.77
CA GLU A 130 1.19 5.99 18.76
C GLU A 130 0.91 7.48 18.53
N ILE A 131 1.61 8.37 19.23
CA ILE A 131 1.52 9.82 19.00
C ILE A 131 1.97 10.19 17.58
N GLN A 132 3.07 9.59 17.10
CA GLN A 132 3.56 9.84 15.74
C GLN A 132 2.60 9.31 14.67
N LEU A 133 1.93 8.19 14.91
CA LEU A 133 0.93 7.60 14.02
C LEU A 133 -0.25 8.56 13.89
N GLU A 134 -0.84 8.96 15.01
CA GLU A 134 -1.95 9.90 15.06
C GLU A 134 -1.61 11.21 14.32
N THR A 135 -0.45 11.80 14.63
CA THR A 135 0.02 13.03 13.97
C THR A 135 0.21 12.84 12.45
N THR A 136 0.68 11.68 12.02
CA THR A 136 0.95 11.42 10.60
C THR A 136 -0.36 11.13 9.84
N GLU A 137 -1.29 10.39 10.45
CA GLU A 137 -2.64 10.15 9.93
C GLU A 137 -3.46 11.43 9.85
N GLU A 138 -3.34 12.33 10.82
CA GLU A 138 -3.96 13.66 10.77
C GLU A 138 -3.41 14.48 9.60
N ARG A 139 -2.08 14.56 9.45
CA ARG A 139 -1.45 15.23 8.30
C ARG A 139 -1.82 14.63 6.96
N LEU A 140 -2.02 13.31 6.90
CA LEU A 140 -2.48 12.63 5.70
C LEU A 140 -3.91 13.06 5.38
N ARG A 141 -4.83 13.02 6.36
CA ARG A 141 -6.21 13.50 6.21
C ARG A 141 -6.27 14.96 5.77
N GLU A 142 -5.57 15.86 6.45
CA GLU A 142 -5.53 17.29 6.07
C GLU A 142 -5.04 17.51 4.63
N HIS A 143 -4.10 16.69 4.17
CA HIS A 143 -3.58 16.76 2.82
C HIS A 143 -4.57 16.17 1.79
N GLU A 144 -5.29 15.11 2.16
CA GLU A 144 -6.33 14.48 1.35
C GLU A 144 -7.60 15.32 1.25
N ASP A 145 -7.96 16.08 2.29
CA ASP A 145 -9.12 16.98 2.33
C ASP A 145 -8.94 18.23 1.46
N ASN A 146 -7.71 18.54 1.02
CA ASN A 146 -7.38 19.71 0.21
C ASN A 146 -6.69 19.31 -1.11
N PRO A 147 -7.37 18.57 -2.01
CA PRO A 147 -6.84 18.31 -3.33
C PRO A 147 -6.82 19.61 -4.17
N PRO A 148 -5.93 19.73 -5.18
CA PRO A 148 -6.03 20.80 -6.17
C PRO A 148 -7.34 20.69 -6.97
N ASP A 149 -7.72 21.73 -7.72
CA ASP A 149 -8.95 21.71 -8.51
C ASP A 149 -8.95 20.55 -9.53
N ALA A 150 -10.07 19.81 -9.58
CA ALA A 150 -10.29 18.74 -10.54
C ALA A 150 -10.34 19.32 -11.96
N GLY A 151 -9.59 18.72 -12.88
CA GLY A 151 -9.50 19.18 -14.27
C GLY A 151 -8.72 18.19 -15.13
N HIS A 152 -8.61 18.44 -16.43
CA HIS A 152 -7.81 17.59 -17.33
C HIS A 152 -6.35 17.43 -16.90
N ALA A 153 -5.80 18.41 -16.17
CA ALA A 153 -4.47 18.33 -15.59
C ALA A 153 -4.36 17.24 -14.50
N ALA A 154 -5.42 17.05 -13.72
CA ALA A 154 -5.56 15.98 -12.73
C ALA A 154 -5.56 14.61 -13.42
N LEU A 155 -6.43 14.44 -14.43
CA LEU A 155 -6.52 13.19 -15.20
C LEU A 155 -5.18 12.80 -15.81
N LYS A 156 -4.47 13.77 -16.38
CA LYS A 156 -3.12 13.55 -16.91
C LYS A 156 -2.13 13.11 -15.82
N ALA A 157 -2.19 13.69 -14.62
CA ALA A 157 -1.33 13.29 -13.51
C ALA A 157 -1.60 11.85 -13.06
N PHE A 158 -2.87 11.47 -12.95
CA PHE A 158 -3.26 10.07 -12.69
C PHE A 158 -2.83 9.11 -13.80
N ASP A 159 -2.99 9.50 -15.08
CA ASP A 159 -2.57 8.69 -16.23
C ASP A 159 -1.04 8.47 -16.23
N ASP A 160 -0.25 9.52 -15.94
CA ASP A 160 1.21 9.43 -15.89
C ASP A 160 1.67 8.49 -14.74
N GLU A 161 0.99 8.53 -13.59
CA GLU A 161 1.28 7.68 -12.44
C GLU A 161 0.85 6.22 -12.68
N LEU A 162 -0.32 5.97 -13.27
CA LEU A 162 -0.73 4.64 -13.72
C LEU A 162 0.26 4.04 -14.73
N ALA A 163 0.73 4.85 -15.69
CA ALA A 163 1.75 4.42 -16.64
C ALA A 163 3.11 4.14 -15.98
N ALA A 164 3.45 4.85 -14.89
CA ALA A 164 4.64 4.55 -14.09
C ALA A 164 4.50 3.21 -13.36
N LEU A 165 3.35 2.94 -12.75
CA LEU A 165 3.03 1.67 -12.10
C LEU A 165 3.03 0.50 -13.09
N ASP A 166 2.49 0.67 -14.31
CA ASP A 166 2.50 -0.36 -15.35
C ASP A 166 3.94 -0.70 -15.80
N LYS A 167 4.82 0.31 -15.88
CA LYS A 167 6.25 0.10 -16.15
C LYS A 167 6.93 -0.64 -15.01
N GLU A 168 6.62 -0.31 -13.75
CA GLU A 168 7.19 -1.00 -12.60
C GLU A 168 6.70 -2.45 -12.53
N ARG A 169 5.40 -2.69 -12.72
CA ARG A 169 4.79 -4.01 -12.84
C ARG A 169 5.52 -4.86 -13.88
N SER A 170 5.69 -4.32 -15.09
CA SER A 170 6.39 -5.00 -16.18
C SER A 170 7.85 -5.34 -15.81
N ARG A 171 8.56 -4.46 -15.08
CA ARG A 171 9.91 -4.74 -14.58
C ARG A 171 9.93 -5.86 -13.56
N VAL A 172 8.96 -5.91 -12.65
CA VAL A 172 8.83 -6.97 -11.63
C VAL A 172 8.48 -8.30 -12.28
N GLU A 173 7.51 -8.32 -13.21
CA GLU A 173 7.15 -9.52 -13.98
C GLU A 173 8.35 -10.07 -14.75
N ASN A 174 9.11 -9.20 -15.42
CA ASN A 174 10.36 -9.58 -16.10
C ASN A 174 11.40 -10.13 -15.10
N ALA A 175 11.55 -9.51 -13.93
CA ALA A 175 12.47 -10.01 -12.89
C ALA A 175 12.07 -11.39 -12.37
N ILE A 176 10.76 -11.65 -12.20
CA ILE A 176 10.23 -12.97 -11.83
C ILE A 176 10.48 -13.98 -12.95
N SER A 177 10.19 -13.62 -14.20
CA SER A 177 10.40 -14.50 -15.36
C SER A 177 11.87 -14.84 -15.57
N ASN A 178 12.77 -13.90 -15.31
CA ASN A 178 14.23 -14.08 -15.44
C ASN A 178 14.84 -14.90 -14.30
N GLN A 179 14.10 -15.17 -13.22
CA GLN A 179 14.52 -16.15 -12.22
C GLN A 179 14.25 -17.56 -12.78
N THR A 180 15.20 -18.06 -13.58
CA THR A 180 15.16 -19.41 -14.13
C THR A 180 15.05 -20.47 -13.02
N PRO A 181 14.25 -21.54 -13.25
CA PRO A 181 14.19 -22.66 -12.34
C PRO A 181 15.46 -23.51 -12.49
N ASN A 182 16.54 -23.14 -11.81
CA ASN A 182 17.76 -23.95 -11.74
C ASN A 182 17.61 -25.12 -10.74
N GLY A 183 16.60 -25.97 -10.97
CA GLY A 183 16.57 -27.31 -10.37
C GLY A 183 17.82 -28.10 -10.76
N ALA A 184 18.23 -27.98 -12.03
CA ALA A 184 19.38 -28.69 -12.60
C ALA A 184 20.72 -28.47 -11.87
N GLU A 185 21.00 -27.28 -11.34
CA GLU A 185 22.25 -27.03 -10.58
C GLU A 185 22.25 -27.74 -9.22
N THR A 186 21.08 -27.78 -8.57
CA THR A 186 20.92 -28.42 -7.26
C THR A 186 20.92 -29.93 -7.42
N ASP A 187 20.19 -30.44 -8.41
CA ASP A 187 20.13 -31.87 -8.76
C ASP A 187 21.52 -32.40 -9.17
N GLN A 188 22.30 -31.60 -9.91
CA GLN A 188 23.67 -31.97 -10.27
C GLN A 188 24.60 -31.97 -9.05
N ALA A 189 24.46 -31.03 -8.12
CA ALA A 189 25.25 -31.01 -6.89
C ALA A 189 24.91 -32.21 -5.97
N GLU A 190 23.66 -32.66 -5.93
CA GLU A 190 23.24 -33.86 -5.21
C GLU A 190 23.86 -35.13 -5.82
N ARG A 191 23.89 -35.23 -7.15
CA ARG A 191 24.59 -36.33 -7.86
C ARG A 191 26.09 -36.33 -7.60
N ASP A 192 26.73 -35.16 -7.58
CA ASP A 192 28.15 -35.02 -7.29
C ASP A 192 28.48 -35.51 -5.86
N VAL A 193 27.61 -35.23 -4.88
CA VAL A 193 27.75 -35.74 -3.50
C VAL A 193 27.60 -37.25 -3.45
N ALA A 194 26.58 -37.81 -4.10
CA ALA A 194 26.35 -39.25 -4.12
C ALA A 194 27.54 -40.01 -4.75
N ALA A 195 28.05 -39.53 -5.88
CA ALA A 195 29.20 -40.13 -6.55
C ALA A 195 30.50 -40.01 -5.71
N ALA A 196 30.69 -38.90 -5.00
CA ALA A 196 31.84 -38.72 -4.11
C ALA A 196 31.76 -39.63 -2.86
N GLN A 197 30.55 -39.86 -2.34
CA GLN A 197 30.30 -40.77 -1.21
C GLN A 197 30.57 -42.22 -1.62
N GLU A 198 30.00 -42.68 -2.75
CA GLU A 198 30.20 -44.03 -3.27
C GLU A 198 31.69 -44.33 -3.50
N LYS A 199 32.43 -43.35 -4.01
CA LYS A 199 33.88 -43.48 -4.21
C LYS A 199 34.66 -43.57 -2.89
N LEU A 200 34.22 -42.85 -1.84
CA LEU A 200 34.84 -42.95 -0.51
C LEU A 200 34.56 -44.32 0.11
N ASP A 201 33.30 -44.77 0.06
CA ASP A 201 32.86 -46.06 0.61
C ASP A 201 33.60 -47.23 -0.06
N ALA A 202 33.79 -47.18 -1.39
CA ALA A 202 34.58 -48.17 -2.12
C ALA A 202 36.06 -48.20 -1.70
N LEU A 203 36.66 -47.03 -1.44
CA LEU A 203 38.04 -46.94 -0.99
C LEU A 203 38.23 -47.38 0.46
N GLU A 204 37.23 -47.13 1.32
CA GLU A 204 37.17 -47.64 2.70
C GLU A 204 37.00 -49.16 2.74
N ALA A 205 36.15 -49.72 1.89
CA ALA A 205 35.99 -51.17 1.76
C ALA A 205 37.29 -51.84 1.28
N ALA A 206 37.97 -51.29 0.28
CA ALA A 206 39.27 -51.81 -0.19
C ALA A 206 40.40 -51.62 0.84
N ALA A 207 40.38 -50.54 1.64
CA ALA A 207 41.31 -50.38 2.76
C ALA A 207 41.09 -51.40 3.88
N ALA A 208 39.83 -51.77 4.16
CA ALA A 208 39.51 -52.83 5.12
C ALA A 208 40.02 -54.22 4.67
N LEU A 209 40.22 -54.41 3.36
CA LEU A 209 40.86 -55.61 2.77
C LEU A 209 42.39 -55.49 2.69
N GLY A 210 42.98 -54.35 3.07
CA GLY A 210 44.42 -54.10 3.05
C GLY A 210 44.98 -53.69 1.69
N GLU A 211 44.14 -53.29 0.74
CA GLU A 211 44.52 -53.06 -0.66
C GLU A 211 44.79 -51.58 -1.02
N ASN A 212 44.55 -50.63 -0.11
CA ASN A 212 44.59 -49.18 -0.41
C ASN A 212 45.57 -48.38 0.45
N SER A 213 45.99 -47.22 -0.08
CA SER A 213 46.82 -46.24 0.64
C SER A 213 45.99 -45.13 1.29
N ASP A 214 46.41 -44.69 2.47
CA ASP A 214 45.80 -43.59 3.24
C ASP A 214 45.64 -42.30 2.40
N GLU A 215 46.54 -42.07 1.44
CA GLU A 215 46.54 -40.90 0.56
C GLU A 215 45.33 -40.87 -0.40
N ALA A 216 44.86 -42.05 -0.84
CA ALA A 216 43.68 -42.17 -1.71
C ALA A 216 42.38 -41.90 -0.93
N GLN A 217 42.28 -42.40 0.30
CA GLN A 217 41.16 -42.10 1.21
C GLN A 217 41.10 -40.60 1.55
N GLN A 218 42.25 -39.98 1.82
CA GLN A 218 42.31 -38.55 2.15
C GLN A 218 41.89 -37.67 0.97
N LYS A 219 42.25 -38.04 -0.27
CA LYS A 219 41.78 -37.35 -1.49
C LYS A 219 40.27 -37.52 -1.71
N ALA A 220 39.72 -38.70 -1.44
CA ALA A 220 38.28 -38.96 -1.57
C ALA A 220 37.45 -38.22 -0.50
N SER A 221 37.90 -38.18 0.75
CA SER A 221 37.21 -37.42 1.81
C SER A 221 37.23 -35.91 1.52
N GLY A 222 38.35 -35.41 0.97
CA GLY A 222 38.46 -34.03 0.49
C GLY A 222 37.57 -33.71 -0.72
N ALA A 223 37.27 -34.69 -1.58
CA ALA A 223 36.32 -34.55 -2.68
C ALA A 223 34.87 -34.53 -2.18
N LEU A 224 34.53 -35.42 -1.24
CA LEU A 224 33.22 -35.45 -0.58
C LEU A 224 32.92 -34.14 0.16
N THR A 225 33.89 -33.60 0.89
CA THR A 225 33.76 -32.32 1.60
C THR A 225 33.48 -31.18 0.62
N ARG A 226 34.19 -31.14 -0.51
CA ARG A 226 33.96 -30.15 -1.59
C ARG A 226 32.58 -30.29 -2.22
N ALA A 227 32.13 -31.52 -2.47
CA ALA A 227 30.80 -31.78 -3.01
C ALA A 227 29.69 -31.36 -2.03
N ARG A 228 29.84 -31.66 -0.72
CA ARG A 228 28.89 -31.23 0.32
C ARG A 228 28.81 -29.71 0.43
N ASN A 229 29.96 -29.02 0.45
CA ASN A 229 30.00 -27.57 0.45
C ASN A 229 29.34 -26.97 -0.81
N LYS A 230 29.52 -27.60 -1.98
CA LYS A 230 28.87 -27.18 -3.23
C LYS A 230 27.35 -27.36 -3.16
N LEU A 231 26.87 -28.48 -2.61
CA LEU A 231 25.44 -28.74 -2.41
C LEU A 231 24.82 -27.74 -1.43
N GLU A 232 25.45 -27.50 -0.28
CA GLU A 232 24.98 -26.54 0.71
C GLU A 232 24.88 -25.13 0.10
N ASN A 233 25.91 -24.69 -0.63
CA ASN A 233 25.88 -23.41 -1.34
C ASN A 233 24.77 -23.35 -2.39
N SER A 234 24.52 -24.44 -3.13
CA SER A 234 23.43 -24.51 -4.11
C SER A 234 22.05 -24.44 -3.46
N GLN A 235 21.85 -25.17 -2.35
CA GLN A 235 20.61 -25.14 -1.57
C GLN A 235 20.36 -23.75 -0.97
N ALA A 236 21.40 -23.12 -0.40
CA ALA A 236 21.31 -21.75 0.11
C ALA A 236 20.99 -20.75 -1.01
N ALA A 237 21.60 -20.89 -2.19
CA ALA A 237 21.30 -20.05 -3.35
C ALA A 237 19.85 -20.26 -3.85
N LYS A 238 19.37 -21.50 -3.91
CA LYS A 238 17.97 -21.83 -4.24
C LYS A 238 17.01 -21.18 -3.24
N ALA A 239 17.24 -21.35 -1.93
CA ALA A 239 16.41 -20.75 -0.89
C ALA A 239 16.38 -19.21 -0.98
N ARG A 240 17.53 -18.57 -1.26
CA ARG A 240 17.61 -17.12 -1.49
C ARG A 240 16.81 -16.70 -2.74
N ARG A 241 16.90 -17.45 -3.84
CA ARG A 241 16.13 -17.19 -5.07
C ARG A 241 14.63 -17.35 -4.82
N GLU A 242 14.19 -18.41 -4.14
CA GLU A 242 12.77 -18.61 -3.78
C GLU A 242 12.26 -17.52 -2.84
N ALA A 243 13.06 -17.12 -1.86
CA ALA A 243 12.72 -15.98 -1.00
C ALA A 243 12.61 -14.68 -1.79
N ALA A 244 13.53 -14.43 -2.72
CA ALA A 244 13.47 -13.28 -3.63
C ALA A 244 12.22 -13.35 -4.52
N LYS A 245 11.87 -14.52 -5.06
CA LYS A 245 10.65 -14.73 -5.85
C LYS A 245 9.40 -14.40 -5.04
N ARG A 246 9.29 -14.90 -3.80
CA ARG A 246 8.18 -14.57 -2.90
C ARG A 246 8.10 -13.06 -2.62
N GLY A 247 9.26 -12.41 -2.42
CA GLY A 247 9.33 -10.96 -2.25
C GLY A 247 8.86 -10.20 -3.49
N LEU A 248 9.27 -10.63 -4.69
CA LEU A 248 8.82 -10.02 -5.95
C LEU A 248 7.32 -10.24 -6.22
N ILE A 249 6.77 -11.40 -5.86
CA ILE A 249 5.32 -11.68 -5.98
C ILE A 249 4.53 -10.74 -5.07
N ARG A 250 4.94 -10.59 -3.79
CA ARG A 250 4.29 -9.63 -2.88
C ARG A 250 4.36 -8.20 -3.43
N LYS A 251 5.51 -7.81 -3.97
CA LYS A 251 5.66 -6.50 -4.61
C LYS A 251 4.72 -6.33 -5.82
N LEU A 252 4.49 -7.39 -6.59
CA LEU A 252 3.53 -7.37 -7.70
C LEU A 252 2.11 -7.14 -7.19
N GLU A 253 1.70 -7.84 -6.14
CA GLU A 253 0.39 -7.67 -5.48
C GLU A 253 0.22 -6.23 -4.94
N GLU A 254 1.26 -5.68 -4.29
CA GLU A 254 1.27 -4.28 -3.82
C GLU A 254 1.09 -3.27 -4.97
N ILE A 255 1.77 -3.48 -6.10
CA ILE A 255 1.63 -2.63 -7.29
C ILE A 255 0.21 -2.73 -7.87
N GLU A 256 -0.36 -3.93 -7.94
CA GLU A 256 -1.73 -4.13 -8.44
C GLU A 256 -2.77 -3.45 -7.56
N GLN A 257 -2.63 -3.54 -6.23
CA GLN A 257 -3.49 -2.85 -5.28
C GLN A 257 -3.41 -1.33 -5.44
N LYS A 258 -2.19 -0.77 -5.51
CA LYS A 258 -1.96 0.67 -5.74
C LYS A 258 -2.59 1.12 -7.06
N ARG A 259 -2.39 0.35 -8.13
CA ARG A 259 -2.94 0.65 -9.46
C ARG A 259 -4.47 0.64 -9.47
N SER A 260 -5.09 -0.32 -8.80
CA SER A 260 -6.55 -0.37 -8.68
C SER A 260 -7.10 0.85 -7.95
N ALA A 261 -6.55 1.16 -6.76
CA ALA A 261 -6.98 2.31 -5.98
C ALA A 261 -6.82 3.63 -6.76
N LEU A 262 -5.68 3.81 -7.44
CA LEU A 262 -5.42 4.99 -8.25
C LEU A 262 -6.36 5.08 -9.47
N ALA A 263 -6.76 3.95 -10.06
CA ALA A 263 -7.70 3.90 -11.17
C ALA A 263 -9.13 4.27 -10.73
N ASP A 264 -9.54 3.84 -9.54
CA ASP A 264 -10.83 4.20 -8.95
C ASP A 264 -10.91 5.71 -8.67
N GLU A 265 -9.87 6.28 -8.05
CA GLU A 265 -9.78 7.73 -7.81
C GLU A 265 -9.76 8.53 -9.12
N ARG A 266 -9.01 8.06 -10.12
CA ARG A 266 -9.03 8.66 -11.46
C ARG A 266 -10.45 8.65 -12.04
N ALA A 267 -11.22 7.58 -11.84
CA ALA A 267 -12.59 7.48 -12.35
C ALA A 267 -13.53 8.49 -11.66
N GLU A 268 -13.36 8.72 -10.35
CA GLU A 268 -14.10 9.74 -9.61
C GLU A 268 -13.78 11.15 -10.13
N VAL A 269 -12.50 11.48 -10.29
CA VAL A 269 -12.07 12.77 -10.86
C VAL A 269 -12.54 12.91 -12.32
N ALA A 270 -12.50 11.84 -13.12
CA ALA A 270 -12.98 11.85 -14.50
C ALA A 270 -14.47 12.14 -14.59
N LYS A 271 -15.26 11.63 -13.65
CA LYS A 271 -16.68 11.92 -13.59
C LYS A 271 -16.92 13.41 -13.37
N GLU A 272 -16.23 14.04 -12.43
CA GLU A 272 -16.36 15.48 -12.17
C GLU A 272 -15.96 16.31 -13.40
N VAL A 273 -14.76 16.06 -13.94
CA VAL A 273 -14.24 16.81 -15.10
C VAL A 273 -15.14 16.67 -16.32
N TYR A 274 -15.59 15.46 -16.65
CA TYR A 274 -16.42 15.24 -17.84
C TYR A 274 -17.87 15.68 -17.67
N LEU A 275 -18.37 15.79 -16.42
CA LEU A 275 -19.68 16.40 -16.17
C LEU A 275 -19.62 17.91 -16.42
N ASP A 276 -18.55 18.57 -15.99
CA ASP A 276 -18.33 19.99 -16.27
C ASP A 276 -18.13 20.25 -17.77
N ASP A 277 -17.30 19.44 -18.45
CA ASP A 277 -17.13 19.53 -19.90
C ASP A 277 -18.45 19.30 -20.65
N LEU A 278 -19.28 18.37 -20.18
CA LEU A 278 -20.60 18.12 -20.74
C LEU A 278 -21.52 19.33 -20.54
N ALA A 279 -21.55 19.92 -19.34
CA ALA A 279 -22.32 21.12 -19.07
C ALA A 279 -21.87 22.30 -19.93
N ASP A 280 -20.57 22.49 -20.11
CA ASP A 280 -20.01 23.52 -21.00
C ASP A 280 -20.37 23.28 -22.48
N ALA A 281 -20.29 22.02 -22.94
CA ALA A 281 -20.68 21.66 -24.30
C ALA A 281 -22.19 21.82 -24.53
N GLU A 282 -23.01 21.47 -23.54
CA GLU A 282 -24.47 21.68 -23.55
C GLU A 282 -24.81 23.17 -23.57
N ASN A 283 -24.11 24.00 -22.78
CA ASN A 283 -24.28 25.45 -22.80
C ASN A 283 -23.87 26.05 -24.16
N GLN A 284 -22.76 25.61 -24.74
CA GLN A 284 -22.37 26.04 -26.09
C GLN A 284 -23.41 25.62 -27.15
N LEU A 285 -23.96 24.42 -27.05
CA LEU A 285 -25.05 23.96 -27.92
C LEU A 285 -26.28 24.86 -27.76
N LEU A 286 -26.67 25.18 -26.53
CA LEU A 286 -27.76 26.12 -26.24
C LEU A 286 -27.47 27.50 -26.85
N ASP A 287 -26.28 28.06 -26.65
CA ASP A 287 -25.89 29.36 -27.21
C ASP A 287 -25.97 29.38 -28.76
N MET A 288 -25.60 28.27 -29.41
CA MET A 288 -25.74 28.12 -30.86
C MET A 288 -27.20 28.00 -31.32
N LEU A 289 -28.03 27.27 -30.58
CA LEU A 289 -29.46 27.11 -30.90
C LEU A 289 -30.26 28.40 -30.64
N THR A 290 -29.83 29.19 -29.67
CA THR A 290 -30.48 30.45 -29.25
C THR A 290 -29.92 31.67 -29.97
N HIS A 291 -28.89 31.48 -30.79
CA HIS A 291 -28.27 32.56 -31.54
C HIS A 291 -29.29 33.31 -32.40
N ALA A 292 -29.15 34.64 -32.40
CA ALA A 292 -30.05 35.57 -33.10
C ALA A 292 -30.21 35.26 -34.60
N ASP A 293 -29.26 34.55 -35.21
CA ASP A 293 -29.31 34.14 -36.61
C ASP A 293 -30.39 33.07 -36.87
N LEU A 294 -30.57 32.08 -36.00
CA LEU A 294 -31.62 31.07 -36.17
C LEU A 294 -33.00 31.71 -35.98
N HIS A 295 -33.15 32.51 -34.92
CA HIS A 295 -34.37 33.28 -34.67
C HIS A 295 -34.68 34.27 -35.79
N GLY A 296 -33.68 35.02 -36.25
CA GLY A 296 -33.79 35.99 -37.33
C GLY A 296 -34.16 35.33 -38.66
N LEU A 297 -33.60 34.16 -38.95
CA LEU A 297 -33.91 33.40 -40.17
C LEU A 297 -35.34 32.83 -40.12
N VAL A 298 -35.77 32.23 -39.00
CA VAL A 298 -37.14 31.74 -38.84
C VAL A 298 -38.15 32.89 -38.93
N LYS A 299 -37.85 34.03 -38.28
CA LYS A 299 -38.67 35.24 -38.38
C LYS A 299 -38.76 35.73 -39.83
N LYS A 300 -37.63 35.84 -40.53
CA LYS A 300 -37.58 36.26 -41.94
C LYS A 300 -38.34 35.29 -42.86
N ILE A 301 -38.24 33.98 -42.62
CA ILE A 301 -39.01 32.96 -43.38
C ILE A 301 -40.50 33.14 -43.14
N ASN A 302 -40.92 33.34 -41.89
CA ASN A 302 -42.33 33.56 -41.56
C ASN A 302 -42.84 34.88 -42.14
N GLU A 303 -42.13 35.99 -41.98
CA GLU A 303 -42.43 37.28 -42.61
C GLU A 303 -42.55 37.14 -44.15
N THR A 304 -41.63 36.41 -44.77
CA THR A 304 -41.68 36.13 -46.22
C THR A 304 -42.89 35.29 -46.60
N ARG A 305 -43.23 34.24 -45.83
CA ARG A 305 -44.44 33.44 -46.03
C ARG A 305 -45.71 34.27 -45.86
N GLU A 306 -45.74 35.21 -44.93
CA GLU A 306 -46.86 36.14 -44.76
C GLU A 306 -47.05 37.03 -45.99
N LEU A 307 -45.96 37.64 -46.48
CA LEU A 307 -45.97 38.45 -47.69
C LEU A 307 -46.43 37.65 -48.92
N VAL A 308 -45.95 36.41 -49.07
CA VAL A 308 -46.36 35.51 -50.16
C VAL A 308 -47.86 35.18 -50.07
N ASN A 309 -48.36 34.85 -48.87
CA ASN A 309 -49.79 34.57 -48.68
C ASN A 309 -50.66 35.80 -48.95
N LEU A 310 -50.20 37.01 -48.63
CA LEU A 310 -50.89 38.26 -48.98
C LEU A 310 -50.92 38.47 -50.49
N ALA A 311 -49.79 38.26 -51.18
CA ALA A 311 -49.68 38.42 -52.62
C ALA A 311 -50.60 37.45 -53.40
N PHE A 312 -50.69 36.18 -52.99
CA PHE A 312 -51.58 35.20 -53.62
C PHE A 312 -53.07 35.50 -53.43
N ASN A 313 -53.45 36.21 -52.35
CA ASN A 313 -54.85 36.49 -52.02
C ASN A 313 -55.28 37.92 -52.39
N HIS A 314 -54.39 38.73 -52.98
CA HIS A 314 -54.60 40.15 -53.29
C HIS A 314 -55.60 40.42 -54.45
N GLY A 315 -56.23 39.37 -55.00
CA GLY A 315 -57.20 39.44 -56.11
C GLY A 315 -58.62 38.99 -55.76
N SER A 316 -58.89 38.49 -54.56
CA SER A 316 -60.24 38.14 -54.10
C SER A 316 -60.67 39.16 -53.04
N GLY A 317 -61.69 39.97 -53.34
CA GLY A 317 -62.12 41.18 -52.61
C GLY A 317 -62.55 41.06 -51.14
N ASP A 318 -62.16 40.00 -50.43
CA ASP A 318 -62.40 39.79 -48.99
C ASP A 318 -61.06 39.56 -48.24
N ALA A 319 -60.14 40.52 -48.37
CA ALA A 319 -58.70 40.31 -48.16
C ALA A 319 -58.20 40.20 -46.71
N GLU A 320 -58.96 40.54 -45.66
CA GLU A 320 -58.43 40.49 -44.29
C GLU A 320 -58.77 39.20 -43.53
N HIS A 321 -59.96 38.63 -43.73
CA HIS A 321 -60.41 37.44 -42.97
C HIS A 321 -59.95 36.10 -43.59
N ILE A 322 -59.70 36.05 -44.90
CA ILE A 322 -59.26 34.84 -45.62
C ILE A 322 -57.74 34.65 -45.56
N ALA A 323 -56.97 35.71 -45.28
CA ALA A 323 -55.52 35.62 -45.06
C ALA A 323 -55.11 34.72 -43.89
N ARG A 324 -56.06 34.26 -43.04
CA ARG A 324 -55.84 33.26 -41.99
C ARG A 324 -56.05 31.80 -42.43
N LYS A 325 -56.55 31.56 -43.65
CA LYS A 325 -56.63 30.22 -44.29
C LYS A 325 -55.53 30.12 -45.35
N LYS A 326 -54.29 29.93 -44.91
CA LYS A 326 -53.09 29.95 -45.77
C LYS A 326 -52.77 28.55 -46.32
N PRO A 327 -52.25 28.42 -47.57
CA PRO A 327 -51.60 27.19 -48.07
C PRO A 327 -50.31 26.85 -47.31
N HIS A 328 -49.75 27.80 -46.56
CA HIS A 328 -48.55 27.60 -45.75
C HIS A 328 -48.79 28.01 -44.29
N SER A 329 -48.63 27.06 -43.38
CA SER A 329 -48.59 27.29 -41.94
C SER A 329 -47.28 27.99 -41.52
N PRO A 330 -47.29 28.72 -40.39
CA PRO A 330 -46.05 29.23 -39.78
C PRO A 330 -45.06 28.08 -39.58
N LEU A 331 -43.79 28.31 -39.89
CA LEU A 331 -42.75 27.34 -39.58
C LEU A 331 -42.59 27.29 -38.05
N THR A 332 -42.87 26.13 -37.48
CA THR A 332 -42.54 25.79 -36.09
C THR A 332 -41.42 24.77 -36.08
N ILE A 333 -40.39 25.01 -35.25
CA ILE A 333 -39.30 24.07 -35.01
C ILE A 333 -39.46 23.60 -33.57
N ASN A 334 -39.67 22.31 -33.37
CA ASN A 334 -39.65 21.68 -32.05
C ASN A 334 -38.30 20.98 -31.90
N ILE A 335 -37.58 21.29 -30.82
CA ILE A 335 -36.30 20.66 -30.50
C ILE A 335 -36.53 19.83 -29.24
N ASP A 336 -36.56 18.51 -29.40
CA ASP A 336 -36.68 17.57 -28.29
C ASP A 336 -35.30 17.32 -27.68
N ILE A 337 -35.03 17.88 -26.50
CA ILE A 337 -33.76 17.69 -25.78
C ILE A 337 -33.99 16.76 -24.59
N LYS A 338 -33.55 15.51 -24.74
CA LYS A 338 -33.83 14.44 -23.77
C LYS A 338 -32.93 14.47 -22.54
N HIS A 339 -31.75 15.09 -22.64
CA HIS A 339 -30.74 15.11 -21.60
C HIS A 339 -30.08 16.49 -21.60
N LEU A 340 -30.46 17.34 -20.64
CA LEU A 340 -29.79 18.60 -20.32
C LEU A 340 -29.51 18.57 -18.83
N VAL A 341 -28.25 18.71 -18.45
CA VAL A 341 -27.81 18.71 -17.04
C VAL A 341 -28.13 20.07 -16.39
N ALA A 342 -28.08 21.18 -17.15
CA ALA A 342 -28.36 22.53 -16.66
C ALA A 342 -29.79 23.02 -16.99
N LEU A 343 -30.73 22.79 -16.08
CA LEU A 343 -32.16 23.11 -16.23
C LEU A 343 -32.55 24.58 -15.94
N GLU A 344 -31.64 25.42 -15.42
CA GLU A 344 -31.99 26.80 -15.04
C GLU A 344 -32.11 27.74 -16.26
N ASN A 345 -31.27 27.58 -17.28
CA ASN A 345 -31.36 28.37 -18.52
C ASN A 345 -32.54 27.96 -19.43
N ALA A 346 -33.08 26.75 -19.26
CA ALA A 346 -34.25 26.26 -20.01
C ALA A 346 -35.54 27.06 -19.72
N LYS A 347 -35.63 27.72 -18.54
CA LYS A 347 -36.79 28.53 -18.16
C LYS A 347 -36.89 29.85 -18.94
N GLU A 348 -35.78 30.40 -19.39
CA GLU A 348 -35.77 31.64 -20.19
C GLU A 348 -36.21 31.39 -21.63
N LEU A 349 -35.90 30.22 -22.18
CA LEU A 349 -36.22 29.83 -23.55
C LEU A 349 -37.71 29.62 -23.80
N ASN A 350 -38.42 29.07 -22.82
CA ASN A 350 -39.87 28.87 -22.89
C ASN A 350 -40.64 30.22 -22.95
N ARG A 351 -40.05 31.31 -22.45
CA ARG A 351 -40.63 32.67 -22.55
C ARG A 351 -40.48 33.30 -23.94
N ALA A 352 -39.53 32.83 -24.76
CA ALA A 352 -39.27 33.34 -26.10
C ALA A 352 -40.01 32.57 -27.22
N GLY A 353 -40.84 31.57 -26.87
CA GLY A 353 -41.64 30.80 -27.83
C GLY A 353 -40.93 29.58 -28.44
N ILE A 354 -39.72 29.24 -27.98
CA ILE A 354 -39.10 27.94 -28.22
C ILE A 354 -39.57 26.99 -27.11
N ARG A 355 -40.31 25.96 -27.49
CA ARG A 355 -40.67 24.88 -26.56
C ARG A 355 -39.55 23.82 -26.61
N LEU A 356 -38.83 23.71 -25.49
CA LEU A 356 -37.97 22.57 -25.17
C LEU A 356 -38.84 21.37 -24.77
#